data_AF-A0A941PQQ2-F1
#
_entry.id   AF-A0A941PQQ2-F1
#
_cell.length_a   1.000
_cell.length_b   1.000
_cell.length_c   1.000
_cell.angle_alpha   90.00
_cell.angle_beta   90.00
_cell.angle_gamma   90.00
#
_symmetry.space_group_name_H-M   'P 1'
#
loop_
_entity.id
_entity.type
_entity.pdbx_description
1 polymer ?
#
loop_
_entity_poly.entity_id
_entity_poly.type
_entity_poly.pdbx_seq_one_letter_code
_entity_poly.pdbx_strand_id
1 'polypeptide(L)'
;MSDTQSVYQTYEGNSYLFGGNAPYVEEMYESYLANPGSVPDSWREYFDALQHVPAADGSNARDVPHLPVINAFAERAKQGGTQVVVATGADSELGRKRTAVQQLIAAYRNVGARWADLDPLKRADRPQIPELEPSFYGFTDADMETVFNVSNTFFGKESMPLRELINA
;
A
#
# COMPACT_ATOMS: atom_id res chain seq x y z
N MET A 1 17.13 -20.95 46.21
CA MET A 1 15.90 -21.53 46.79
C MET A 1 14.77 -20.90 46.02
N SER A 2 14.09 -21.66 45.16
CA SER A 2 12.99 -21.14 44.36
C SER A 2 11.74 -21.19 45.23
N ASP A 3 11.25 -20.04 45.67
CA ASP A 3 9.97 -19.92 46.37
C ASP A 3 8.86 -20.35 45.41
N THR A 4 8.37 -21.58 45.55
CA THR A 4 7.13 -22.02 44.89
C THR A 4 5.97 -21.24 45.50
N GLN A 5 5.50 -20.20 44.81
CA GLN A 5 4.26 -19.49 45.16
C GLN A 5 3.12 -20.50 45.37
N SER A 6 2.39 -20.35 46.47
CA SER A 6 1.22 -21.19 46.76
C SER A 6 0.13 -20.94 45.72
N VAL A 7 -0.58 -21.98 45.29
CA VAL A 7 -1.72 -21.90 44.36
C VAL A 7 -2.75 -20.84 44.82
N TYR A 8 -2.94 -20.70 46.13
CA TYR A 8 -3.81 -19.67 46.72
C TYR A 8 -3.31 -18.24 46.45
N GLN A 9 -2.00 -18.00 46.55
CA GLN A 9 -1.40 -16.69 46.28
C GLN A 9 -1.51 -16.30 44.80
N THR A 10 -1.31 -17.27 43.91
CA THR A 10 -1.53 -17.07 42.46
C THR A 10 -3.00 -16.77 42.14
N TYR A 11 -3.92 -17.44 42.84
CA TYR A 11 -5.35 -17.24 42.61
C TYR A 11 -5.83 -15.86 43.09
N GLU A 12 -5.40 -15.40 44.27
CA GLU A 12 -5.73 -14.05 44.74
C GLU A 12 -5.22 -12.97 43.77
N GLY A 13 -3.97 -13.10 43.30
CA GLY A 13 -3.32 -12.12 42.43
C GLY A 13 -3.83 -12.06 40.99
N ASN A 14 -4.59 -13.06 40.52
CA ASN A 14 -5.12 -13.13 39.15
C ASN A 14 -6.65 -13.28 39.10
N SER A 15 -7.32 -13.34 40.24
CA SER A 15 -8.78 -13.54 40.32
C SER A 15 -9.59 -12.50 39.56
N TYR A 16 -9.05 -11.30 39.38
CA TYR A 16 -9.63 -10.19 38.63
C TYR A 16 -9.34 -10.25 37.12
N LEU A 17 -8.58 -11.24 36.63
CA LEU A 17 -8.28 -11.42 35.20
C LEU A 17 -9.02 -12.66 34.69
N PHE A 18 -10.33 -12.52 34.43
CA PHE A 18 -11.15 -13.63 33.96
C PHE A 18 -11.95 -13.24 32.72
N GLY A 19 -12.35 -14.22 31.90
CA GLY A 19 -12.97 -13.95 30.60
C GLY A 19 -14.23 -13.06 30.66
N GLY A 20 -14.95 -13.06 31.78
CA GLY A 20 -16.16 -12.26 31.97
C GLY A 20 -15.92 -10.75 32.10
N ASN A 21 -14.77 -10.32 32.60
CA ASN A 21 -14.41 -8.90 32.71
C ASN A 21 -13.37 -8.45 31.68
N ALA A 22 -13.03 -9.31 30.71
CA ALA A 22 -12.07 -9.00 29.66
C ALA A 22 -12.35 -7.68 28.93
N PRO A 23 -13.60 -7.34 28.53
CA PRO A 23 -13.87 -6.06 27.85
C PRO A 23 -13.53 -4.83 28.69
N TYR A 24 -13.72 -4.91 30.01
CA TYR A 24 -13.41 -3.82 30.94
C TYR A 24 -11.91 -3.64 31.11
N VAL A 25 -11.17 -4.75 31.26
CA VAL A 25 -9.70 -4.71 31.38
C VAL A 25 -9.08 -4.20 30.07
N GLU A 26 -9.64 -4.59 28.92
CA GLU A 26 -9.22 -4.10 27.61
C GLU A 26 -9.39 -2.58 27.47
N GLU A 27 -10.57 -2.05 27.79
CA GLU A 27 -10.83 -0.60 27.74
C GLU A 27 -9.90 0.19 28.68
N MET A 28 -9.61 -0.37 29.85
CA MET A 28 -8.68 0.22 30.80
C MET A 28 -7.23 0.17 30.30
N TYR A 29 -6.82 -0.90 29.62
CA TYR A 29 -5.51 -1.00 29.00
C TYR A 29 -5.36 -0.04 27.82
N GLU A 30 -6.37 0.08 26.96
CA GLU A 30 -6.43 1.07 25.88
C GLU A 30 -6.31 2.50 26.41
N SER A 31 -6.99 2.81 27.51
CA SER A 31 -6.87 4.10 28.20
C SER A 31 -5.47 4.34 28.75
N TYR A 32 -4.84 3.30 29.32
CA TYR A 32 -3.45 3.34 29.77
C TYR A 32 -2.46 3.59 28.62
N LEU A 33 -2.64 2.94 27.46
CA LEU A 33 -1.79 3.16 26.28
C LEU A 33 -1.91 4.59 25.75
N ALA A 34 -3.08 5.22 25.84
CA ALA A 34 -3.27 6.62 25.46
C ALA A 34 -2.68 7.59 26.50
N ASN A 35 -2.93 7.33 27.78
CA ASN A 35 -2.39 8.09 28.90
C ASN A 35 -2.25 7.20 30.14
N PRO A 36 -1.03 6.87 30.59
CA PRO A 36 -0.83 6.08 31.78
C PRO A 36 -1.51 6.70 33.01
N GLY A 37 -1.59 8.03 33.10
CA GLY A 37 -2.24 8.78 34.18
C GLY A 37 -3.76 8.56 34.31
N SER A 38 -4.39 7.91 33.33
CA SER A 38 -5.85 7.69 33.31
C SER A 38 -6.31 6.50 34.15
N VAL A 39 -5.39 5.61 34.52
CA VAL A 39 -5.70 4.39 35.30
C VAL A 39 -5.21 4.49 36.74
N PRO A 40 -5.86 3.79 37.69
CA PRO A 40 -5.40 3.67 39.07
C PRO A 40 -3.98 3.10 39.16
N ASP A 41 -3.23 3.48 40.19
CA ASP A 41 -1.81 3.10 40.34
C ASP A 41 -1.61 1.57 40.39
N SER A 42 -2.51 0.83 41.02
CA SER A 42 -2.46 -0.65 41.04
C SER A 42 -2.51 -1.27 39.64
N TRP A 43 -3.24 -0.64 38.71
CA TRP A 43 -3.36 -1.09 37.33
C TRP A 43 -2.20 -0.59 36.47
N ARG A 44 -1.70 0.62 36.74
CA ARG A 44 -0.49 1.14 36.09
C ARG A 44 0.69 0.19 36.30
N GLU A 45 0.95 -0.22 37.55
CA GLU A 45 2.05 -1.15 37.87
C GLU A 45 1.89 -2.49 37.14
N TYR A 46 0.66 -3.00 37.06
CA TYR A 46 0.35 -4.22 36.33
C TYR A 46 0.63 -4.08 34.82
N PHE A 47 0.20 -2.99 34.19
CA PHE A 47 0.39 -2.75 32.76
C PHE A 47 1.84 -2.37 32.39
N ASP A 48 2.57 -1.69 33.28
CA ASP A 48 4.01 -1.46 33.15
C ASP A 48 4.76 -2.80 33.08
N ALA A 49 4.42 -3.75 33.97
CA ALA A 49 4.99 -5.09 33.95
C ALA A 49 4.62 -5.86 32.66
N LEU A 50 3.41 -5.66 32.14
CA LEU A 50 2.94 -6.30 30.90
C LEU A 50 3.75 -5.86 29.68
N GLN A 51 4.15 -4.58 29.59
CA GLN A 51 4.98 -4.08 28.47
C GLN A 51 6.38 -4.71 28.40
N HIS A 52 6.82 -5.37 29.47
CA HIS A 52 8.10 -6.09 29.50
C HIS A 52 7.97 -7.57 29.08
N VAL A 53 6.76 -8.05 28.83
CA VAL A 53 6.51 -9.40 28.33
C VAL A 53 6.75 -9.41 26.81
N PRO A 54 7.58 -10.32 26.28
CA PRO A 54 7.75 -10.46 24.83
C PRO A 54 6.42 -10.74 24.15
N ALA A 55 6.18 -10.11 23.00
CA ALA A 55 4.99 -10.38 22.22
C ALA A 55 4.96 -11.86 21.79
N ALA A 56 3.76 -12.41 21.58
CA ALA A 56 3.57 -13.82 21.21
C ALA A 56 4.26 -14.20 19.89
N ASP A 57 4.51 -13.23 19.02
CA ASP A 57 5.22 -13.38 17.74
C ASP A 57 6.76 -13.24 17.87
N GLY A 58 7.27 -13.03 19.10
CA GLY A 58 8.68 -12.82 19.38
C GLY A 58 9.19 -11.41 19.07
N SER A 59 8.31 -10.47 18.74
CA SER A 59 8.67 -9.08 18.54
C SER A 59 8.77 -8.31 19.88
N ASN A 60 9.53 -7.23 19.87
CA ASN A 60 9.62 -6.26 20.98
C ASN A 60 8.80 -4.99 20.67
N ALA A 61 7.77 -5.11 19.83
CA ALA A 61 6.92 -3.99 19.51
C ALA A 61 6.10 -3.57 20.74
N ARG A 62 5.94 -2.26 20.94
CA ARG A 62 5.01 -1.74 21.96
C ARG A 62 3.58 -1.85 21.44
N ASP A 63 2.65 -2.15 22.33
CA ASP A 63 1.23 -2.14 22.01
C ASP A 63 0.76 -0.74 21.60
N VAL A 64 -0.19 -0.70 20.67
CA VAL A 64 -0.74 0.52 20.09
C VAL A 64 -2.25 0.53 20.35
N PRO A 65 -2.84 1.66 20.81
CA PRO A 65 -4.28 1.74 21.02
C PRO A 65 -5.07 1.41 19.75
N HIS A 66 -6.01 0.48 19.83
CA HIS A 66 -6.86 0.07 18.71
C HIS A 66 -8.18 0.84 18.65
N LEU A 67 -8.60 1.46 19.76
CA LEU A 67 -9.85 2.21 19.86
C LEU A 67 -10.02 3.28 18.76
N PRO A 68 -9.00 4.09 18.39
CA PRO A 68 -9.12 5.07 17.32
C PRO A 68 -9.42 4.44 15.96
N VAL A 69 -8.84 3.27 15.69
CA VAL A 69 -9.05 2.53 14.44
C VAL A 69 -10.47 1.98 14.40
N ILE A 70 -10.93 1.35 15.49
CA ILE A 70 -12.29 0.84 15.63
C ILE A 70 -13.31 1.97 15.46
N ASN A 71 -13.09 3.11 16.11
CA ASN A 71 -13.96 4.28 15.99
C ASN A 71 -13.99 4.82 14.56
N ALA A 72 -12.84 4.91 13.88
CA ALA A 72 -12.79 5.34 12.48
C ALA A 72 -13.59 4.38 11.56
N PHE A 73 -13.51 3.07 11.81
CA PHE A 73 -14.33 2.08 11.08
C PHE A 73 -15.81 2.18 11.44
N ALA A 74 -16.16 2.41 12.70
CA ALA A 74 -17.54 2.58 13.15
C ALA A 74 -18.17 3.86 12.56
N GLU A 75 -17.43 4.97 12.51
CA GLU A 75 -17.85 6.20 11.85
C GLU A 75 -18.01 6.01 10.34
N ARG A 76 -17.05 5.35 9.69
CA ARG A 76 -17.14 5.01 8.26
C ARG A 76 -18.35 4.12 7.96
N ALA A 77 -18.66 3.16 8.83
CA ALA A 77 -19.82 2.30 8.69
C ALA A 77 -21.13 3.10 8.85
N LYS A 78 -21.19 4.05 9.79
CA LYS A 78 -22.33 4.96 9.98
C LYS A 78 -22.56 5.89 8.79
N GLN A 79 -21.50 6.28 8.08
CA GLN A 79 -21.57 7.15 6.91
C GLN A 79 -22.16 6.46 5.67
N GLY A 80 -22.28 5.13 5.69
CA GLY A 80 -22.96 4.37 4.64
C GLY A 80 -22.15 4.24 3.35
N GLY A 81 -21.90 2.99 2.94
CA GLY A 81 -21.38 2.64 1.63
C GLY A 81 -19.92 2.21 1.65
N THR A 82 -19.68 0.96 1.27
CA THR A 82 -18.39 0.53 0.71
C THR A 82 -18.17 1.34 -0.56
N GLN A 83 -17.49 2.48 -0.45
CA GLN A 83 -16.97 3.17 -1.61
C GLN A 83 -15.95 2.24 -2.25
N VAL A 84 -16.26 1.73 -3.44
CA VAL A 84 -15.23 1.17 -4.31
C VAL A 84 -14.31 2.35 -4.61
N VAL A 85 -13.23 2.45 -3.85
CA VAL A 85 -12.18 3.43 -4.12
C VAL A 85 -11.57 2.94 -5.42
N VAL A 86 -12.10 3.44 -6.54
CA VAL A 86 -11.34 3.48 -7.78
C VAL A 86 -10.05 4.18 -7.36
N ALA A 87 -8.93 3.46 -7.40
CA ALA A 87 -7.64 4.08 -7.15
C ALA A 87 -7.52 5.19 -8.21
N THR A 88 -7.84 6.43 -7.85
CA THR A 88 -7.70 7.63 -8.68
C THR A 88 -6.53 8.47 -8.16
N GLY A 89 -5.61 7.85 -7.41
CA GLY A 89 -4.36 8.45 -7.01
C GLY A 89 -3.36 8.51 -8.17
N ALA A 90 -2.28 9.26 -7.97
CA ALA A 90 -1.18 9.40 -8.93
C ALA A 90 -0.63 8.04 -9.42
N ASP A 91 -0.66 7.01 -8.56
CA ASP A 91 -0.24 5.64 -8.89
C ASP A 91 -1.12 4.98 -9.97
N SER A 92 -2.40 5.35 -10.05
CA SER A 92 -3.33 4.81 -11.04
C SER A 92 -3.10 5.43 -12.42
N GLU A 93 -2.89 6.74 -12.47
CA GLU A 93 -2.53 7.43 -13.71
C GLU A 93 -1.18 6.93 -14.24
N LEU A 94 -0.19 6.75 -13.37
CA LEU A 94 1.09 6.15 -13.75
C LEU A 94 0.92 4.70 -14.21
N GLY A 95 0.05 3.92 -13.55
CA GLY A 95 -0.32 2.57 -13.97
C GLY A 95 -0.94 2.53 -15.37
N ARG A 96 -1.90 3.40 -15.64
CA ARG A 96 -2.52 3.55 -16.98
C ARG A 96 -1.47 3.89 -18.03
N LYS A 97 -0.61 4.87 -17.76
CA LYS A 97 0.48 5.27 -18.66
C LYS A 97 1.46 4.13 -18.94
N ARG A 98 1.82 3.33 -17.93
CA ARG A 98 2.66 2.13 -18.12
C ARG A 98 2.02 1.12 -19.08
N THR A 99 0.72 0.85 -18.92
CA THR A 99 -0.01 -0.03 -19.83
C THR A 99 -0.08 0.54 -21.24
N ALA A 100 -0.37 1.84 -21.37
CA ALA A 100 -0.39 2.56 -22.65
C ALA A 100 0.96 2.50 -23.38
N VAL A 101 2.09 2.64 -22.67
CA VAL A 101 3.43 2.48 -23.27
C VAL A 101 3.62 1.08 -23.84
N GLN A 102 3.20 0.04 -23.14
CA GLN A 102 3.30 -1.34 -23.65
C GLN A 102 2.42 -1.56 -24.89
N GLN A 103 1.24 -0.94 -24.95
CA GLN A 103 0.38 -0.98 -26.13
C GLN A 103 1.02 -0.27 -27.32
N LEU A 104 1.62 0.91 -27.10
CA LEU A 104 2.37 1.65 -28.12
C LEU A 104 3.52 0.81 -28.69
N ILE A 105 4.34 0.19 -27.82
CA ILE A 105 5.41 -0.72 -28.25
C ILE A 105 4.86 -1.87 -29.09
N ALA A 106 3.75 -2.48 -28.68
CA ALA A 106 3.11 -3.55 -29.44
C ALA A 106 2.59 -3.07 -30.81
N ALA A 107 2.02 -1.86 -30.89
CA ALA A 107 1.58 -1.26 -32.15
C ALA A 107 2.73 -1.04 -33.13
N TYR A 108 3.86 -0.49 -32.66
CA TYR A 108 5.07 -0.35 -33.47
C TYR A 108 5.61 -1.70 -33.95
N ARG A 109 5.59 -2.74 -33.10
CA ARG A 109 6.02 -4.09 -33.48
C ARG A 109 5.13 -4.74 -34.53
N ASN A 110 3.82 -4.56 -34.44
CA ASN A 110 2.86 -5.23 -35.33
C ASN A 110 2.62 -4.47 -36.64
N VAL A 111 2.53 -3.14 -36.56
CA VAL A 111 2.04 -2.28 -37.65
C VAL A 111 3.09 -1.27 -38.12
N GLY A 112 4.18 -1.06 -37.37
CA GLY A 112 5.21 -0.05 -37.67
C GLY A 112 5.85 -0.20 -39.06
N ALA A 113 5.94 -1.43 -39.59
CA ALA A 113 6.42 -1.67 -40.95
C ALA A 113 5.60 -0.94 -42.04
N ARG A 114 4.31 -0.70 -41.80
CA ARG A 114 3.44 0.04 -42.74
C ARG A 114 3.76 1.54 -42.80
N TRP A 115 4.45 2.06 -41.78
CA TRP A 115 4.83 3.46 -41.67
C TRP A 115 6.32 3.70 -41.95
N ALA A 116 7.09 2.65 -42.22
CA ALA A 116 8.50 2.73 -42.55
C ALA A 116 8.77 3.40 -43.91
N ASP A 117 9.90 4.10 -44.03
CA ASP A 117 10.32 4.78 -45.26
C ASP A 117 10.95 3.77 -46.25
N LEU A 118 10.11 2.99 -46.93
CA LEU A 118 10.55 1.93 -47.84
C LEU A 118 10.63 2.40 -49.31
N ASP A 119 9.89 3.44 -49.69
CA ASP A 119 9.86 3.96 -51.06
C ASP A 119 10.86 5.12 -51.25
N PRO A 120 12.01 4.91 -51.90
CA PRO A 120 12.99 5.98 -52.14
C PRO A 120 12.46 7.08 -53.07
N LEU A 121 11.42 6.80 -53.86
CA LEU A 121 10.80 7.75 -54.79
C LEU A 121 9.65 8.53 -54.15
N LYS A 122 9.21 8.16 -52.94
CA LYS A 122 8.15 8.81 -52.15
C LYS A 122 6.90 9.12 -52.97
N ARG A 123 6.45 8.16 -53.79
CA ARG A 123 5.34 8.32 -54.73
C ARG A 123 3.97 8.19 -54.06
N ALA A 124 3.90 7.43 -52.97
CA ALA A 124 2.70 7.24 -52.18
C ALA A 124 2.79 8.02 -50.86
N ASP A 125 1.69 8.68 -50.50
CA ASP A 125 1.57 9.31 -49.19
C ASP A 125 1.46 8.25 -48.10
N ARG A 126 2.08 8.52 -46.95
CA ARG A 126 2.04 7.60 -45.82
C ARG A 126 0.63 7.57 -45.22
N PRO A 127 0.06 6.37 -44.99
CA PRO A 127 -1.22 6.28 -44.31
C PRO A 127 -1.07 6.79 -42.87
N GLN A 128 -2.07 7.53 -42.39
CA GLN A 128 -2.14 7.88 -40.97
C GLN A 128 -2.60 6.65 -40.18
N ILE A 129 -1.79 6.25 -39.20
CA ILE A 129 -2.07 5.11 -38.33
C ILE A 129 -2.14 5.65 -36.90
N PRO A 130 -3.34 5.89 -36.35
CA PRO A 130 -3.51 6.48 -35.02
C PRO A 130 -2.81 5.69 -33.91
N GLU A 131 -2.75 4.36 -34.03
CA GLU A 131 -2.09 3.47 -33.07
C GLU A 131 -0.58 3.70 -32.94
N LEU A 132 0.06 4.38 -33.90
CA LEU A 132 1.48 4.73 -33.81
C LEU A 132 1.70 6.10 -33.14
N GLU A 133 0.63 6.87 -32.91
CA GLU A 133 0.74 8.17 -32.26
C GLU A 133 0.62 8.06 -30.74
N PRO A 134 1.51 8.69 -29.95
CA PRO A 134 1.40 8.72 -28.49
C PRO A 134 0.11 9.40 -27.99
N SER A 135 -0.38 10.40 -28.73
CA SER A 135 -1.62 11.14 -28.47
C SER A 135 -2.84 10.21 -28.39
N PHE A 136 -2.86 9.14 -29.20
CA PHE A 136 -3.93 8.14 -29.22
C PHE A 136 -4.10 7.42 -27.87
N TYR A 137 -3.01 7.26 -27.12
CA TYR A 137 -2.99 6.63 -25.80
C TYR A 137 -3.10 7.65 -24.65
N GLY A 138 -3.31 8.93 -24.96
CA GLY A 138 -3.44 9.99 -23.97
C GLY A 138 -2.11 10.54 -23.44
N PHE A 139 -0.99 10.27 -24.12
CA PHE A 139 0.27 10.92 -23.78
C PHE A 139 0.26 12.37 -24.23
N THR A 140 0.73 13.24 -23.34
CA THR A 140 0.94 14.67 -23.60
C THR A 140 2.43 14.96 -23.72
N ASP A 141 2.78 16.18 -24.12
CA ASP A 141 4.18 16.62 -24.18
C ASP A 141 4.88 16.54 -22.81
N ALA A 142 4.13 16.73 -21.72
CA ALA A 142 4.65 16.59 -20.35
C ALA A 142 5.08 15.15 -20.03
N ASP A 143 4.56 14.15 -20.74
CA ASP A 143 4.85 12.73 -20.50
C ASP A 143 6.10 12.25 -21.24
N MET A 144 6.64 13.05 -22.17
CA MET A 144 7.78 12.67 -23.01
C MET A 144 9.06 12.40 -22.20
N GLU A 145 9.25 13.11 -21.10
CA GLU A 145 10.38 12.92 -20.18
C GLU A 145 10.07 11.92 -19.05
N THR A 146 8.88 11.30 -19.05
CA THR A 146 8.55 10.27 -18.07
C THR A 146 9.32 8.99 -18.38
N VAL A 147 9.96 8.42 -17.37
CA VAL A 147 10.76 7.20 -17.48
C VAL A 147 9.89 5.96 -17.30
N PHE A 148 9.98 5.04 -18.26
CA PHE A 148 9.24 3.78 -18.26
C PHE A 148 10.19 2.59 -18.25
N ASN A 149 9.74 1.47 -17.67
CA ASN A 149 10.46 0.20 -17.74
C ASN A 149 10.27 -0.43 -19.14
N VAL A 150 11.37 -0.80 -19.77
CA VAL A 150 11.43 -1.35 -21.13
C VAL A 150 12.25 -2.64 -21.21
N SER A 151 12.38 -3.36 -20.09
CA SER A 151 13.20 -4.58 -19.99
C SER A 151 12.82 -5.66 -21.04
N ASN A 152 11.55 -5.72 -21.45
CA ASN A 152 11.05 -6.66 -22.48
C ASN A 152 11.30 -6.21 -23.93
N THR A 153 11.95 -5.06 -24.13
CA THR A 153 12.20 -4.50 -25.46
C THR A 153 13.63 -4.76 -25.95
N PHE A 154 14.50 -5.29 -25.09
CA PHE A 154 15.89 -5.68 -25.42
C PHE A 154 16.74 -4.55 -26.02
N PHE A 155 16.47 -3.29 -25.67
CA PHE A 155 17.29 -2.14 -26.06
C PHE A 155 18.61 -2.00 -25.26
N GLY A 156 18.97 -3.01 -24.46
CA GLY A 156 20.15 -2.97 -23.58
C GLY A 156 20.00 -2.07 -22.34
N LYS A 157 18.80 -1.53 -22.08
CA LYS A 157 18.47 -0.74 -20.90
C LYS A 157 17.19 -1.29 -20.25
N GLU A 158 17.11 -1.20 -18.93
CA GLU A 158 15.90 -1.60 -18.18
C GLU A 158 14.84 -0.50 -18.14
N SER A 159 15.24 0.77 -18.26
CA SER A 159 14.33 1.91 -18.32
C SER A 159 14.87 3.03 -19.21
N MET A 160 13.97 3.82 -19.79
CA MET A 160 14.28 4.99 -20.61
C MET A 160 13.09 5.96 -20.67
N PRO A 161 13.30 7.26 -20.96
CA PRO A 161 12.21 8.22 -21.16
C PRO A 161 11.39 7.89 -22.41
N LEU A 162 10.10 8.23 -22.41
CA LEU A 162 9.19 7.99 -23.54
C LEU A 162 9.72 8.59 -24.86
N ARG A 163 10.33 9.77 -24.80
CA ARG A 163 10.96 10.40 -25.96
C ARG A 163 12.10 9.56 -26.55
N GLU A 164 12.93 8.96 -25.71
CA GLU A 164 14.00 8.07 -26.17
C GLU A 164 13.42 6.78 -26.73
N LEU A 165 12.39 6.24 -26.08
CA LEU A 165 11.69 5.02 -26.52
C LEU A 165 11.10 5.14 -27.93
N ILE A 166 10.51 6.29 -28.28
CA ILE A 166 9.92 6.51 -29.61
C ILE A 166 10.99 6.63 -30.71
N ASN A 167 12.21 7.04 -30.35
CA ASN A 167 13.32 7.26 -31.28
C ASN A 167 14.36 6.13 -31.28
N ALA A 168 14.16 5.08 -30.49
CA ALA A 168 15.07 3.94 -30.35
C ALA A 168 15.00 3.00 -31.56
#